data_AF-A0A7K2XJP1-F1
#
_entry.id   AF-A0A7K2XJP1-F1
#
_cell.length_a   1.000
_cell.length_b   1.000
_cell.length_c   1.000
_cell.angle_alpha   90.00
_cell.angle_beta   90.00
_cell.angle_gamma   90.00
#
_symmetry.space_group_name_H-M   'P 1'
#
loop_
_entity.id
_entity.type
_entity.pdbx_description
1 polymer ?
#
loop_
_entity_poly.entity_id
_entity_poly.type
_entity_poly.pdbx_seq_one_letter_code
_entity_poly.pdbx_strand_id
1 'polypeptide(L)'
;DAAAAVTEVGGTAVLKAVVPGLLHKTEAGGVEIGVTAGAAPEAFARLTALGGRVLVEELVDGGVELIVGVHSTDLGPVLTAGLGGIFTEVLDDVGHRLLPLAPGEGAELLAGLRGAKILAGARGRAAADVEAAADLLHRVGALVQDWPAGFALDLNPVRVLPKGAVVLDAALTFETPADEEASSSDAALVSEEAGR
;
A
#
# COMPACT_ATOMS: atom_id res chain seq x y z
N ASP A 1 -16.22 20.15 -8.57
CA ASP A 1 -15.58 20.64 -9.80
C ASP A 1 -14.12 20.21 -9.76
N ALA A 2 -13.64 19.53 -10.80
CA ALA A 2 -12.28 18.97 -10.83
C ALA A 2 -11.20 20.06 -10.82
N ALA A 3 -11.41 21.19 -11.51
CA ALA A 3 -10.44 22.28 -11.56
C ALA A 3 -10.27 22.95 -10.19
N ALA A 4 -11.39 23.14 -9.46
CA ALA A 4 -11.39 23.67 -8.11
C ALA A 4 -10.64 22.75 -7.13
N ALA A 5 -10.91 21.44 -7.19
CA ALA A 5 -10.23 20.45 -6.36
C ALA A 5 -8.71 20.43 -6.62
N VAL A 6 -8.28 20.53 -7.89
CA VAL A 6 -6.84 20.62 -8.22
C VAL A 6 -6.20 21.88 -7.62
N THR A 7 -6.93 23.00 -7.64
CA THR A 7 -6.43 24.26 -7.04
C THR A 7 -6.31 24.13 -5.52
N GLU A 8 -7.25 23.46 -4.87
CA GLU A 8 -7.26 23.22 -3.42
C GLU A 8 -6.07 22.37 -2.95
N VAL A 9 -5.67 21.36 -3.72
CA VAL A 9 -4.54 20.49 -3.38
C VAL A 9 -3.16 21.03 -3.82
N GLY A 10 -3.07 22.30 -4.23
CA GLY A 10 -1.78 22.95 -4.56
C GLY A 10 -1.56 23.28 -6.04
N GLY A 11 -2.58 23.15 -6.89
CA GLY A 11 -2.56 23.63 -8.28
C GLY A 11 -2.04 22.62 -9.31
N THR A 12 -1.35 21.57 -8.88
CA THR A 12 -1.03 20.39 -9.68
C THR A 12 -1.33 19.14 -8.85
N ALA A 13 -2.07 18.20 -9.44
CA ALA A 13 -2.62 17.07 -8.70
C ALA A 13 -2.34 15.72 -9.36
N VAL A 14 -2.61 14.67 -8.60
CA VAL A 14 -2.80 13.30 -9.10
C VAL A 14 -4.30 13.02 -9.12
N LEU A 15 -4.82 12.57 -10.26
CA LEU A 15 -6.20 12.10 -10.39
C LEU A 15 -6.22 10.57 -10.47
N LYS A 16 -7.02 9.91 -9.63
CA LYS A 16 -7.10 8.45 -9.56
C LYS A 16 -8.54 7.96 -9.69
N ALA A 17 -8.79 7.06 -10.63
CA ALA A 17 -10.04 6.33 -10.71
C ALA A 17 -10.14 5.30 -9.57
N VAL A 18 -11.30 5.27 -8.91
CA VAL A 18 -11.66 4.30 -7.89
C VAL A 18 -12.84 3.49 -8.42
N VAL A 19 -12.50 2.32 -8.96
CA VAL A 19 -13.43 1.37 -9.57
C VAL A 19 -13.37 0.07 -8.77
N PRO A 20 -14.52 -0.48 -8.30
CA PRO A 20 -14.53 -1.77 -7.61
C PRO A 20 -13.86 -2.86 -8.46
N GLY A 21 -12.95 -3.64 -7.85
CA GLY A 21 -12.22 -4.71 -8.54
C GLY A 21 -11.00 -4.26 -9.36
N LEU A 22 -10.77 -2.95 -9.52
CA LEU A 22 -9.58 -2.44 -10.18
C LEU A 22 -8.43 -2.25 -9.19
N LEU A 23 -7.64 -3.30 -8.98
CA LEU A 23 -6.48 -3.29 -8.08
C LEU A 23 -5.26 -2.60 -8.73
N HIS A 24 -4.95 -2.90 -10.00
CA HIS A 24 -3.81 -2.33 -10.74
C HIS A 24 -4.21 -1.08 -11.55
N LYS A 25 -4.60 -0.01 -10.86
CA LYS A 25 -5.14 1.24 -11.46
C LYS A 25 -4.23 1.81 -12.55
N THR A 26 -2.91 1.85 -12.33
CA THR A 26 -1.94 2.42 -13.29
C THR A 26 -1.93 1.66 -14.61
N GLU A 27 -1.95 0.32 -14.58
CA GLU A 27 -1.93 -0.52 -15.78
C GLU A 27 -3.20 -0.37 -16.63
N ALA A 28 -4.31 -0.03 -15.98
CA ALA A 28 -5.58 0.26 -16.64
C ALA A 28 -5.74 1.74 -17.06
N GLY A 29 -4.70 2.57 -16.92
CA GLY A 29 -4.79 4.01 -17.20
C GLY A 29 -5.67 4.79 -16.22
N GLY A 30 -5.92 4.23 -15.03
CA GLY A 30 -6.75 4.80 -13.98
C GLY A 30 -6.03 5.85 -13.11
N VAL A 31 -4.82 6.28 -13.48
CA VAL A 31 -4.06 7.30 -12.75
C VAL A 31 -3.48 8.31 -13.74
N GLU A 32 -3.77 9.59 -13.53
CA GLU A 32 -3.13 10.71 -14.24
C GLU A 32 -2.36 11.58 -13.25
N ILE A 33 -1.06 11.77 -13.50
CA ILE A 33 -0.14 12.50 -12.62
C ILE A 33 0.19 13.85 -13.26
N GLY A 34 0.30 14.91 -12.45
CA GLY A 34 0.72 16.23 -12.96
C GLY A 34 -0.41 17.03 -13.59
N VAL A 35 -1.65 16.76 -13.20
CA VAL A 35 -2.84 17.40 -13.77
C VAL A 35 -2.99 18.79 -13.20
N THR A 36 -2.98 19.80 -14.06
CA THR A 36 -3.25 21.20 -13.69
C THR A 36 -4.75 21.50 -13.71
N ALA A 37 -5.17 22.60 -13.09
CA ALA A 37 -6.59 23.00 -13.05
C ALA A 37 -7.22 23.12 -14.46
N GLY A 38 -6.44 23.54 -15.46
CA GLY A 38 -6.91 23.64 -16.86
C GLY A 38 -7.08 22.28 -17.55
N ALA A 39 -6.24 21.30 -17.22
CA ALA A 39 -6.33 19.94 -17.76
C ALA A 39 -7.31 19.04 -16.99
N ALA A 40 -7.70 19.46 -15.77
CA ALA A 40 -8.52 18.66 -14.86
C ALA A 40 -9.87 18.20 -15.43
N PRO A 41 -10.64 19.01 -16.19
CA PRO A 41 -11.92 18.56 -16.73
C PRO A 41 -11.78 17.39 -17.71
N GLU A 42 -10.74 17.40 -18.54
CA GLU A 42 -10.50 16.37 -19.55
C GLU A 42 -10.01 15.06 -18.91
N ALA A 43 -9.05 15.17 -17.99
CA ALA A 43 -8.56 14.03 -17.21
C ALA A 43 -9.69 13.39 -16.38
N PHE A 44 -10.51 14.21 -15.72
CA PHE A 44 -11.66 13.73 -14.94
C PHE A 44 -12.67 12.99 -15.83
N ALA A 45 -12.95 13.47 -17.03
CA ALA A 45 -13.85 12.81 -17.97
C ALA A 45 -13.33 11.42 -18.41
N ARG A 46 -12.03 11.31 -18.74
CA ARG A 46 -11.39 10.03 -19.09
C ARG A 46 -11.46 9.02 -17.95
N LEU A 47 -11.10 9.44 -16.74
CA LEU A 47 -11.07 8.56 -15.57
C LEU A 47 -12.48 8.14 -15.13
N THR A 48 -13.46 9.03 -15.23
CA THR A 48 -14.86 8.70 -14.90
C THR A 48 -15.43 7.66 -15.89
N ALA A 49 -14.97 7.66 -17.15
CA ALA A 49 -15.40 6.67 -18.14
C ALA A 49 -14.97 5.24 -17.80
N LEU A 50 -14.04 5.04 -16.87
CA LEU A 50 -13.65 3.73 -16.34
C LEU A 50 -14.68 3.14 -15.36
N GLY A 51 -15.72 3.89 -14.97
CA GLY A 51 -16.86 3.35 -14.22
C GLY A 51 -16.73 3.46 -12.69
N GLY A 52 -16.37 4.63 -12.17
CA GLY A 52 -16.22 4.84 -10.73
C GLY A 52 -16.13 6.31 -10.32
N ARG A 53 -15.59 6.54 -9.11
CA ARG A 53 -15.27 7.89 -8.63
C ARG A 53 -13.85 8.28 -9.05
N VAL A 54 -13.55 9.57 -9.07
CA VAL A 54 -12.19 10.08 -9.26
C VAL A 54 -11.75 10.81 -8.00
N LEU A 55 -10.62 10.41 -7.43
CA LEU A 55 -9.94 11.13 -6.35
C LEU A 55 -9.00 12.18 -6.95
N VAL A 56 -8.92 13.34 -6.30
CA VAL A 56 -7.97 14.41 -6.61
C VAL A 56 -7.07 14.54 -5.40
N GLU A 57 -5.78 14.29 -5.57
CA GLU A 57 -4.80 14.23 -4.50
C GLU A 57 -3.62 15.15 -4.77
N GLU A 58 -2.96 15.59 -3.70
CA GLU A 58 -1.72 16.37 -3.77
C GLU A 58 -0.64 15.59 -4.54
N LEU A 59 0.08 16.30 -5.42
CA LEU A 59 1.27 15.75 -6.08
C LEU A 59 2.48 15.85 -5.14
N VAL A 60 2.90 14.71 -4.58
CA VAL A 60 4.11 14.62 -3.76
C VAL A 60 5.29 14.16 -4.64
N ASP A 61 6.34 14.99 -4.72
CA ASP A 61 7.55 14.72 -5.49
C ASP A 61 8.80 14.48 -4.60
N GLY A 62 9.90 14.06 -5.21
CA GLY A 62 11.15 13.80 -4.49
C GLY A 62 11.08 12.59 -3.55
N GLY A 63 12.04 12.49 -2.62
CA GLY A 63 12.08 11.41 -1.62
C GLY A 63 12.47 10.02 -2.15
N VAL A 64 12.40 9.06 -1.24
CA VAL A 64 12.61 7.62 -1.47
C VAL A 64 11.26 6.91 -1.34
N GLU A 65 10.97 5.96 -2.22
CA GLU A 65 9.76 5.14 -2.14
C GLU A 65 10.02 3.90 -1.27
N LEU A 66 9.07 3.61 -0.39
CA LEU A 66 8.94 2.37 0.34
C LEU A 66 7.63 1.69 -0.04
N ILE A 67 7.60 0.38 0.16
CA ILE A 67 6.36 -0.39 0.27
C ILE A 67 6.20 -0.82 1.73
N VAL A 68 4.97 -0.79 2.24
CA VAL A 68 4.65 -1.28 3.58
C VAL A 68 3.38 -2.11 3.50
N GLY A 69 3.50 -3.40 3.77
CA GLY A 69 2.37 -4.33 3.80
C GLY A 69 2.15 -4.88 5.20
N VAL A 70 0.91 -5.24 5.53
CA VAL A 70 0.59 -6.07 6.68
C VAL A 70 -0.33 -7.19 6.23
N HIS A 71 0.01 -8.43 6.56
CA HIS A 71 -0.83 -9.59 6.33
C HIS A 71 -1.15 -10.27 7.67
N SER A 72 -2.41 -10.64 7.85
CA SER A 72 -2.83 -11.45 8.99
C SER A 72 -2.34 -12.90 8.82
N THR A 73 -1.84 -13.52 9.89
CA THR A 73 -1.47 -14.94 9.94
C THR A 73 -1.94 -15.55 11.25
N ASP A 74 -1.89 -16.88 11.35
CA ASP A 74 -2.18 -17.62 12.60
C ASP A 74 -1.26 -17.22 13.77
N LEU A 75 -0.07 -16.67 13.47
CA LEU A 75 0.89 -16.19 14.46
C LEU A 75 0.68 -14.71 14.85
N GLY A 76 -0.31 -14.05 14.25
CA GLY A 76 -0.56 -12.62 14.37
C GLY A 76 -0.19 -11.85 13.09
N PRO A 77 -0.46 -10.52 13.06
CA PRO A 77 -0.15 -9.70 11.89
C PRO A 77 1.36 -9.59 11.66
N VAL A 78 1.78 -9.78 10.41
CA VAL A 78 3.17 -9.62 9.97
C VAL A 78 3.28 -8.37 9.12
N LEU A 79 4.11 -7.43 9.56
CA LEU A 79 4.48 -6.25 8.81
C LEU A 79 5.66 -6.58 7.88
N THR A 80 5.53 -6.18 6.63
CA THR A 80 6.58 -6.19 5.60
C THR A 80 6.92 -4.76 5.24
N ALA A 81 8.20 -4.40 5.22
CA ALA A 81 8.64 -3.12 4.70
C ALA A 81 9.80 -3.33 3.73
N GLY A 82 9.83 -2.56 2.65
CA GLY A 82 10.85 -2.68 1.62
C GLY A 82 10.91 -1.46 0.71
N LEU A 83 11.84 -1.51 -0.23
CA LEU A 83 12.38 -0.31 -0.87
C LEU A 83 11.77 0.05 -2.25
N GLY A 84 10.46 0.05 -2.52
CA GLY A 84 9.84 0.72 -3.70
C GLY A 84 10.41 0.53 -5.13
N GLY A 85 9.57 0.20 -6.11
CA GLY A 85 9.98 0.04 -7.51
C GLY A 85 10.96 -1.12 -7.72
N ILE A 86 12.02 -0.92 -8.51
CA ILE A 86 12.93 -2.02 -8.93
C ILE A 86 13.57 -2.80 -7.77
N PHE A 87 13.77 -2.17 -6.61
CA PHE A 87 14.39 -2.83 -5.47
C PHE A 87 13.48 -3.89 -4.85
N THR A 88 12.16 -3.68 -4.91
CA THR A 88 11.21 -4.71 -4.50
C THR A 88 10.90 -5.66 -5.66
N GLU A 89 10.60 -5.14 -6.85
CA GLU A 89 10.14 -5.95 -7.99
C GLU A 89 11.19 -6.95 -8.50
N VAL A 90 12.48 -6.59 -8.43
CA VAL A 90 13.57 -7.39 -9.02
C VAL A 90 14.54 -7.94 -7.97
N LEU A 91 14.77 -7.21 -6.88
CA LEU A 91 15.79 -7.58 -5.88
C LEU A 91 15.24 -8.19 -4.60
N ASP A 92 13.91 -8.22 -4.45
CA ASP A 92 13.20 -8.73 -3.28
C ASP A 92 13.77 -8.14 -1.97
N ASP A 93 14.07 -6.83 -2.00
CA ASP A 93 14.67 -6.12 -0.87
C ASP A 93 13.60 -5.68 0.13
N VAL A 94 13.13 -6.66 0.89
CA VAL A 94 12.10 -6.52 1.94
C VAL A 94 12.58 -7.13 3.25
N GLY A 95 12.01 -6.67 4.35
CA GLY A 95 12.15 -7.31 5.65
C GLY A 95 10.80 -7.43 6.35
N HIS A 96 10.75 -8.30 7.36
CA HIS A 96 9.52 -8.65 8.06
C HIS A 96 9.66 -8.50 9.58
N ARG A 97 8.55 -8.17 10.24
CA ARG A 97 8.39 -8.18 11.70
C ARG A 97 6.99 -8.66 12.07
N LEU A 98 6.89 -9.44 13.15
CA LEU A 98 5.61 -9.66 13.81
C LEU A 98 5.18 -8.37 14.52
N LEU A 99 3.89 -8.09 14.53
CA LEU A 99 3.31 -6.95 15.25
C LEU A 99 2.81 -7.38 16.65
N PRO A 100 2.81 -6.46 17.64
CA PRO A 100 3.27 -5.07 17.56
C PRO A 100 4.80 -4.93 17.54
N LEU A 101 5.31 -3.85 16.96
CA LEU A 101 6.75 -3.53 16.99
C LEU A 101 7.17 -3.05 18.38
N ALA A 102 8.29 -3.55 18.86
CA ALA A 102 9.01 -2.98 20.01
C ALA A 102 9.72 -1.68 19.61
N PRO A 103 10.01 -0.79 20.59
CA PRO A 103 10.70 0.46 20.32
C PRO A 103 12.02 0.24 19.56
N GLY A 104 12.17 0.93 18.43
CA GLY A 104 13.36 0.86 17.58
C GLY A 104 13.33 -0.21 16.49
N GLU A 105 12.45 -1.22 16.57
CA GLU A 105 12.39 -2.30 15.58
C GLU A 105 12.05 -1.80 14.17
N GLY A 106 11.24 -0.74 14.07
CA GLY A 106 10.95 -0.09 12.78
C GLY A 106 12.21 0.48 12.11
N ALA A 107 13.08 1.13 12.89
CA ALA A 107 14.34 1.69 12.37
C ALA A 107 15.34 0.58 12.03
N GLU A 108 15.44 -0.45 12.87
CA GLU A 108 16.27 -1.63 12.60
C GLU A 108 15.85 -2.38 11.34
N LEU A 109 14.54 -2.52 11.13
CA LEU A 109 13.97 -3.12 9.93
C LEU A 109 14.42 -2.37 8.67
N LEU A 110 14.28 -1.04 8.66
CA LEU A 110 14.70 -0.20 7.52
C LEU A 110 16.22 -0.21 7.31
N ALA A 111 17.01 -0.21 8.39
CA ALA A 111 18.46 -0.30 8.33
C ALA A 111 18.96 -1.67 7.81
N GLY A 112 18.16 -2.72 7.99
CA GLY A 112 18.46 -4.08 7.53
C GLY A 112 18.25 -4.32 6.03
N LEU A 113 17.60 -3.40 5.32
CA LEU A 113 17.41 -3.51 3.87
C LEU A 113 18.76 -3.47 3.14
N ARG A 114 18.93 -4.29 2.10
CA ARG A 114 20.14 -4.34 1.27
C ARG A 114 20.44 -2.98 0.65
N GLY A 115 19.40 -2.26 0.25
CA GLY A 115 19.44 -0.93 -0.32
C GLY A 115 19.39 0.20 0.70
N ALA A 116 19.46 -0.05 2.02
CA ALA A 116 19.27 0.96 3.07
C ALA A 116 20.12 2.24 2.89
N LYS A 117 21.29 2.14 2.23
CA LYS A 117 22.14 3.30 1.87
C LYS A 117 21.42 4.35 1.01
N ILE A 118 20.37 3.98 0.28
CA ILE A 118 19.55 4.91 -0.51
C ILE A 118 18.79 5.87 0.40
N LEU A 119 18.38 5.43 1.60
CA LEU A 119 17.72 6.27 2.60
C LEU A 119 18.65 7.36 3.14
N ALA A 120 19.97 7.14 3.13
CA ALA A 120 20.95 8.17 3.49
C ALA A 120 21.16 9.23 2.39
N GLY A 121 20.45 9.12 1.25
CA GLY A 121 20.62 9.98 0.08
C GLY A 121 21.66 9.44 -0.90
N ALA A 122 21.42 9.65 -2.20
CA ALA A 122 22.33 9.23 -3.26
C ALA A 122 22.24 10.18 -4.47
N ARG A 123 23.37 10.38 -5.17
CA ARG A 123 23.47 11.14 -6.43
C ARG A 123 22.73 12.49 -6.42
N GLY A 124 22.96 13.29 -5.38
CA GLY A 124 22.37 14.63 -5.24
C GLY A 124 20.94 14.66 -4.68
N ARG A 125 20.35 13.50 -4.35
CA ARG A 125 19.13 13.45 -3.55
C ARG A 125 19.45 13.62 -2.07
N ALA A 126 18.60 14.38 -1.38
CA ALA A 126 18.68 14.53 0.07
C ALA A 126 18.40 13.20 0.78
N ALA A 127 18.92 13.07 2.00
CA ALA A 127 18.59 11.95 2.87
C ALA A 127 17.09 11.92 3.18
N ALA A 128 16.56 10.71 3.35
CA ALA A 128 15.19 10.47 3.76
C ALA A 128 15.07 10.56 5.29
N ASP A 129 13.90 10.98 5.77
CA ASP A 129 13.55 11.01 7.19
C ASP A 129 13.21 9.59 7.68
N VAL A 130 14.24 8.82 8.00
CA VAL A 130 14.11 7.41 8.44
C VAL A 130 13.31 7.29 9.73
N GLU A 131 13.41 8.28 10.62
CA GLU A 131 12.64 8.30 11.87
C GLU A 131 11.14 8.45 11.59
N ALA A 132 10.76 9.33 10.67
CA ALA A 132 9.36 9.45 10.26
C ALA A 132 8.83 8.16 9.58
N ALA A 133 9.67 7.48 8.79
CA ALA A 133 9.31 6.18 8.23
C ALA A 133 9.13 5.12 9.33
N ALA A 134 10.06 5.04 10.29
CA ALA A 134 9.96 4.11 11.41
C ALA A 134 8.73 4.37 12.29
N ASP A 135 8.40 5.64 12.56
CA ASP A 135 7.18 6.03 13.28
C ASP A 135 5.92 5.60 12.50
N LEU A 136 5.90 5.77 11.18
CA LEU A 136 4.82 5.27 10.33
C LEU A 136 4.63 3.76 10.50
N LEU A 137 5.71 2.97 10.53
CA LEU A 137 5.61 1.52 10.75
C LEU A 137 4.98 1.16 12.11
N HIS A 138 5.36 1.88 13.19
CA HIS A 138 4.75 1.68 14.50
C HIS A 138 3.27 2.06 14.51
N ARG A 139 2.90 3.17 13.85
CA ARG A 139 1.52 3.62 13.73
C ARG A 139 0.67 2.64 12.92
N VAL A 140 1.21 2.06 11.85
CA VAL A 140 0.55 0.98 11.09
C VAL A 140 0.35 -0.25 11.98
N GLY A 141 1.38 -0.63 12.75
CA GLY A 141 1.27 -1.73 13.70
C GLY A 141 0.18 -1.53 14.75
N ALA A 142 0.10 -0.34 15.33
CA ALA A 142 -0.94 0.01 16.29
C ALA A 142 -2.33 0.10 15.65
N LEU A 143 -2.44 0.58 14.42
CA LEU A 143 -3.70 0.71 13.68
C LEU A 143 -4.40 -0.64 13.51
N VAL A 144 -3.64 -1.68 13.17
CA VAL A 144 -4.17 -3.00 12.79
C VAL A 144 -4.23 -4.00 13.95
N GLN A 145 -3.80 -3.60 15.15
CA GLN A 145 -3.67 -4.51 16.30
C GLN A 145 -4.98 -5.20 16.67
N ASP A 146 -6.09 -4.46 16.56
CA ASP A 146 -7.43 -4.94 16.95
C ASP A 146 -8.32 -5.26 15.74
N TRP A 147 -7.72 -5.44 14.55
CA TRP A 147 -8.46 -5.80 13.34
C TRP A 147 -8.83 -7.29 13.33
N PRO A 148 -9.95 -7.68 12.69
CA PRO A 148 -10.30 -9.08 12.52
C PRO A 148 -9.26 -9.79 11.66
N ALA A 149 -9.12 -11.11 11.83
CA ALA A 149 -8.22 -11.93 11.01
C ALA A 149 -8.60 -11.91 9.52
N GLY A 150 -7.67 -12.35 8.66
CA GLY A 150 -7.88 -12.46 7.22
C GLY A 150 -7.79 -11.13 6.47
N PHE A 151 -7.24 -10.08 7.07
CA PHE A 151 -6.98 -8.83 6.35
C PHE A 151 -5.61 -8.84 5.65
N ALA A 152 -5.52 -8.09 4.55
CA ALA A 152 -4.27 -7.65 3.97
C ALA A 152 -4.32 -6.14 3.70
N LEU A 153 -3.34 -5.42 4.25
CA LEU A 153 -3.13 -3.99 4.04
C LEU A 153 -1.88 -3.82 3.19
N ASP A 154 -1.97 -3.07 2.10
CA ASP A 154 -0.82 -2.67 1.28
C ASP A 154 -0.78 -1.15 1.17
N LEU A 155 0.34 -0.57 1.57
CA LEU A 155 0.65 0.86 1.45
C LEU A 155 1.77 0.99 0.42
N ASN A 156 1.37 1.26 -0.82
CA ASN A 156 2.30 1.26 -1.95
C ASN A 156 1.91 2.30 -3.01
N PRO A 157 2.65 3.42 -3.15
CA PRO A 157 3.90 3.71 -2.46
C PRO A 157 3.70 4.48 -1.14
N VAL A 158 4.64 4.31 -0.22
CA VAL A 158 4.92 5.25 0.88
C VAL A 158 6.12 6.09 0.47
N ARG A 159 5.97 7.42 0.42
CA ARG A 159 7.06 8.34 0.09
C ARG A 159 7.73 8.86 1.36
N VAL A 160 9.02 8.59 1.51
CA VAL A 160 9.85 9.13 2.60
C VAL A 160 10.61 10.34 2.07
N LEU A 161 10.21 11.52 2.54
CA LEU A 161 10.78 12.80 2.16
C LEU A 161 11.98 13.15 3.06
N PRO A 162 12.72 14.23 2.78
CA PRO A 162 13.74 14.72 3.71
C PRO A 162 13.19 15.14 5.06
N LYS A 163 11.87 15.36 5.14
CA LYS A 163 11.12 15.60 6.36
C LYS A 163 9.76 14.93 6.24
N GLY A 164 9.51 13.92 7.07
CA GLY A 164 8.27 13.17 7.09
C GLY A 164 8.17 12.02 6.08
N ALA A 165 7.11 11.21 6.26
CA ALA A 165 6.72 10.14 5.36
C ALA A 165 5.22 10.23 5.05
N VAL A 166 4.84 9.97 3.80
CA VAL A 166 3.48 10.13 3.30
C VAL A 166 3.04 8.85 2.58
N VAL A 167 1.90 8.29 2.97
CA VAL A 167 1.26 7.19 2.24
C VAL A 167 0.57 7.77 1.00
N LEU A 168 0.96 7.34 -0.19
CA LEU A 168 0.41 7.86 -1.45
C LEU A 168 -0.68 6.97 -2.04
N ASP A 169 -0.69 5.67 -1.77
CA ASP A 169 -1.83 4.80 -2.07
C ASP A 169 -1.95 3.73 -0.98
N ALA A 170 -3.17 3.24 -0.80
CA ALA A 170 -3.47 2.18 0.15
C ALA A 170 -4.54 1.25 -0.43
N ALA A 171 -4.32 -0.05 -0.28
CA ALA A 171 -5.29 -1.08 -0.56
C ALA A 171 -5.53 -1.91 0.71
N LEU A 172 -6.79 -2.17 1.02
CA LEU A 172 -7.20 -3.03 2.12
C LEU A 172 -8.15 -4.08 1.57
N THR A 173 -7.83 -5.33 1.81
CA THR A 173 -8.71 -6.45 1.52
C THR A 173 -8.99 -7.22 2.80
N PHE A 174 -10.16 -7.84 2.85
CA PHE A 174 -10.50 -8.85 3.82
C PHE A 174 -10.80 -10.12 3.02
N GLU A 175 -10.22 -11.24 3.45
CA GLU A 175 -10.68 -12.54 3.06
C GLU A 175 -12.17 -12.60 3.40
N THR A 176 -12.99 -12.79 2.36
CA THR A 176 -14.36 -13.20 2.61
C THR A 176 -14.25 -14.62 3.13
N PRO A 177 -14.86 -14.97 4.29
CA PRO A 177 -14.92 -16.37 4.69
C PRO A 177 -15.43 -17.15 3.49
N ALA A 178 -14.59 -18.01 2.92
CA ALA A 178 -15.07 -18.98 1.96
C ALA A 178 -16.21 -19.73 2.66
N ASP A 179 -17.32 -19.95 1.97
CA ASP A 179 -18.43 -20.74 2.47
C ASP A 179 -17.91 -22.04 3.10
N GLU A 180 -17.73 -22.06 4.42
CA GLU A 180 -17.28 -23.23 5.18
C GLU A 180 -18.27 -24.39 5.05
N GLU A 181 -19.44 -24.15 4.43
CA GLU A 181 -20.43 -25.17 4.09
C GLU A 181 -20.01 -26.11 2.95
N ALA A 182 -19.01 -25.79 2.12
CA ALA A 182 -18.64 -26.66 0.99
C ALA A 182 -17.59 -27.75 1.32
N SER A 183 -16.96 -27.72 2.50
CA SER A 183 -15.92 -28.71 2.87
C SER A 183 -16.41 -29.78 3.87
N SER A 184 -17.65 -29.69 4.37
CA SER A 184 -18.22 -30.70 5.27
C SER A 184 -19.05 -31.79 4.57
N SER A 185 -19.38 -31.62 3.28
CA SER A 185 -20.15 -32.62 2.52
C SER A 185 -19.32 -33.77 1.95
N ASP A 186 -18.00 -33.62 1.80
CA ASP A 186 -17.14 -34.68 1.23
C ASP A 186 -16.56 -35.64 2.27
N ALA A 187 -16.61 -35.30 3.56
CA ALA A 187 -16.16 -36.20 4.63
C ALA A 187 -17.23 -37.26 5.03
N ALA A 188 -18.49 -37.09 4.63
CA ALA A 188 -19.57 -38.02 4.96
C ALA A 188 -19.67 -39.23 4.01
N LEU A 189 -19.12 -39.14 2.79
CA LEU A 189 -19.29 -40.18 1.77
C LEU A 189 -18.21 -41.29 1.77
N VAL A 190 -17.15 -41.17 2.58
CA VAL A 190 -16.07 -42.18 2.62
C VAL A 190 -16.27 -43.25 3.71
N SER A 191 -17.36 -43.18 4.49
CA SER A 191 -17.59 -44.10 5.63
C SER A 191 -18.63 -45.19 5.40
N GLU A 192 -19.40 -45.17 4.30
CA GLU A 192 -20.40 -46.23 4.00
C GLU A 192 -19.93 -47.33 3.05
N GLU A 193 -18.76 -47.22 2.40
CA GLU A 193 -18.30 -48.21 1.40
C GLU A 193 -17.25 -49.22 1.91
N ALA A 194 -16.92 -49.23 3.20
CA ALA A 194 -16.00 -50.20 3.80
C ALA A 194 -16.71 -51.36 4.53
N GLY A 195 -17.96 -51.66 4.17
CA GLY A 195 -18.81 -52.59 4.90
C GLY A 195 -19.68 -53.49 4.02
N ARG A 196 -19.16 -54.02 2.91
CA ARG A 196 -19.71 -55.22 2.24
C ARG A 196 -18.62 -56.06 1.59
#